data_AF-A0A167ULS6-F1
#
_entry.id   AF-A0A167ULS6-F1
#
_cell.length_a   1.000
_cell.length_b   1.000
_cell.length_c   1.000
_cell.angle_alpha   90.00
_cell.angle_beta   90.00
_cell.angle_gamma   90.00
#
_symmetry.space_group_name_H-M   'P 1'
#
loop_
_entity.id
_entity.type
_entity.pdbx_description
1 polymer ?
#
loop_
_entity_poly.entity_id
_entity_poly.type
_entity_poly.pdbx_seq_one_letter_code
_entity_poly.pdbx_strand_id
1 'polypeptide(L)'
;MLEKEIIQYIFNILHSKGKLFKRQDEKLIGVPLSDPRWENVHSLKDVNPHTLREIKHFFERYKELENKETTIIGWEGRDVALKLIKSCQDRFKKYPVAE
;
A
#
# COMPACT_ATOMS: atom_id res chain seq x y z
N MET A 1 -5.83 19.31 -0.04
CA MET A 1 -6.30 18.72 1.23
C MET A 1 -5.72 17.33 1.49
N LEU A 2 -5.52 16.47 0.48
CA LEU A 2 -4.97 15.10 0.62
C LEU A 2 -3.47 15.00 0.96
N GLU A 3 -2.74 16.11 1.05
CA GLU A 3 -1.28 16.12 1.24
C GLU A 3 -0.85 16.08 2.72
N LYS A 4 -1.77 16.26 3.67
CA LYS A 4 -1.40 16.43 5.07
C LYS A 4 -1.58 15.21 5.96
N GLU A 5 -2.38 14.20 5.58
CA GLU A 5 -2.97 13.34 6.62
C GLU A 5 -2.56 11.87 6.69
N ILE A 6 -1.55 11.42 5.94
CA ILE A 6 -1.24 10.00 5.92
C ILE A 6 0.27 9.81 5.84
N ILE A 7 0.83 9.08 6.79
CA ILE A 7 2.16 8.49 6.60
C ILE A 7 2.00 7.34 5.62
N GLN A 8 2.20 7.65 4.36
CA GLN A 8 1.93 6.74 3.26
C GLN A 8 3.13 5.81 3.09
N TYR A 9 2.92 4.52 3.20
CA TYR A 9 3.88 3.52 2.73
C TYR A 9 3.27 2.72 1.62
N ILE A 10 4.09 2.28 0.67
CA ILE A 10 3.61 1.29 -0.29
C ILE A 10 4.00 -0.08 0.22
N PHE A 11 3.00 -0.95 0.35
CA PHE A 11 3.20 -2.38 0.39
C PHE A 11 2.96 -2.91 -1.03
N ASN A 12 4.06 -3.29 -1.69
CA ASN A 12 4.04 -3.73 -3.08
C ASN A 12 3.61 -5.19 -3.17
N ILE A 13 2.45 -5.41 -3.78
CA ILE A 13 1.91 -6.74 -4.03
C ILE A 13 1.91 -7.02 -5.52
N LEU A 14 2.33 -8.22 -5.90
CA LEU A 14 2.16 -8.75 -7.24
C LEU A 14 1.13 -9.89 -7.17
N HIS A 15 -0.01 -9.71 -7.83
CA HIS A 15 -1.00 -10.78 -7.97
C HIS A 15 -0.74 -11.56 -9.24
N SER A 16 -0.95 -12.87 -9.20
CA SER A 16 -1.05 -13.67 -10.39
C SER A 16 -2.21 -14.66 -10.38
N LYS A 17 -2.73 -14.93 -11.58
CA LYS A 17 -3.65 -16.06 -11.83
C LYS A 17 -2.83 -17.17 -12.50
N GLY A 18 -2.32 -18.10 -11.69
CA GLY A 18 -1.28 -19.05 -12.14
C GLY A 18 0.02 -18.34 -12.55
N LYS A 19 0.84 -18.94 -13.42
CA LYS A 19 2.13 -18.38 -13.87
C LYS A 19 2.05 -17.32 -14.97
N LEU A 20 0.86 -17.04 -15.52
CA LEU A 20 0.72 -16.37 -16.83
C LEU A 20 0.36 -14.87 -16.75
N PHE A 21 -0.49 -14.45 -15.82
CA PHE A 21 -0.93 -13.05 -15.72
C PHE A 21 -0.48 -12.44 -14.41
N LYS A 22 0.34 -11.37 -14.45
CA LYS A 22 0.85 -10.65 -13.27
C LYS A 22 0.31 -9.22 -13.26
N ARG A 23 -0.40 -8.84 -12.20
CA ARG A 23 -0.88 -7.46 -11.98
C ARG A 23 -0.25 -6.91 -10.72
N GLN A 24 0.39 -5.76 -10.86
CA GLN A 24 0.90 -5.00 -9.72
C GLN A 24 -0.26 -4.33 -8.98
N ASP A 25 -0.22 -4.41 -7.65
CA ASP A 25 -1.26 -3.92 -6.76
C ASP A 25 -0.61 -3.33 -5.51
N GLU A 26 -0.29 -2.06 -5.59
CA GLU A 26 0.27 -1.30 -4.48
C GLU A 26 -0.81 -1.01 -3.43
N LYS A 27 -0.48 -1.27 -2.16
CA LYS A 27 -1.30 -0.89 -1.02
C LYS A 27 -0.67 0.27 -0.30
N LEU A 28 -1.41 1.36 -0.15
CA LEU A 28 -0.99 2.47 0.70
C LEU A 28 -1.37 2.15 2.15
N ILE A 29 -0.39 2.14 3.04
CA ILE A 29 -0.59 2.06 4.49
C ILE A 29 -0.47 3.46 5.06
N GLY A 30 -1.31 3.77 6.05
CA GLY A 30 -1.50 5.09 6.63
C GLY A 30 -1.76 5.04 8.13
N VAL A 31 -1.43 6.12 8.83
CA VAL A 31 -1.82 6.33 10.23
C VAL A 31 -2.73 7.56 10.33
N PRO A 32 -3.70 7.59 11.25
CA PRO A 32 -4.55 8.75 11.47
C PRO A 32 -3.78 9.91 12.09
N LEU A 33 -3.99 11.14 11.62
CA LEU A 33 -3.38 12.33 12.22
C LEU A 33 -3.96 12.72 13.56
N SER A 34 -5.27 12.56 13.72
CA SER A 34 -6.00 13.07 14.88
C SER A 34 -5.86 12.19 16.12
N ASP A 35 -5.05 11.14 16.03
CA ASP A 35 -4.85 10.17 17.10
C ASP A 35 -3.43 10.32 17.68
N PRO A 36 -3.29 10.87 18.89
CA PRO A 36 -1.99 11.13 19.53
C PRO A 36 -1.09 9.91 19.65
N ARG A 37 -1.66 8.70 19.61
CA ARG A 37 -0.90 7.44 19.65
C ARG A 37 0.08 7.29 18.48
N TRP A 38 -0.14 8.03 17.39
CA TRP A 38 0.65 7.96 16.16
C TRP A 38 1.56 9.18 15.93
N GLU A 39 1.59 10.15 16.85
CA GLU A 39 2.37 11.40 16.71
C GLU A 39 3.86 11.17 16.43
N ASN A 40 4.44 10.10 17.00
CA ASN A 40 5.85 9.77 16.87
C ASN A 40 6.17 8.81 15.73
N VAL A 41 5.17 8.40 14.94
CA VAL A 41 5.42 7.56 13.77
C VAL A 41 5.74 8.49 12.61
N HIS A 42 6.86 8.28 11.92
CA HIS A 42 7.27 9.09 10.77
C HIS A 42 7.80 8.23 9.60
N SER A 43 8.24 7.02 9.91
CA SER A 43 8.86 6.03 9.01
C SER A 43 8.43 4.60 9.40
N LEU A 44 8.60 3.63 8.48
CA LEU A 44 8.26 2.21 8.76
C LEU A 44 9.03 1.67 9.97
N LYS A 45 10.17 2.28 10.29
CA LYS A 45 11.01 1.90 11.42
C LYS A 45 10.37 2.25 12.76
N ASP A 46 9.45 3.21 12.77
CA ASP A 46 8.73 3.64 13.97
C ASP A 46 7.49 2.76 14.22
N VAL A 47 7.13 1.91 13.25
CA VAL A 47 6.05 0.93 13.37
C VAL A 47 6.59 -0.35 14.02
N ASN A 48 5.80 -0.95 14.93
CA ASN A 48 6.15 -2.23 15.53
C ASN A 48 6.45 -3.28 14.42
N PRO A 49 7.65 -3.91 14.41
CA PRO A 49 8.02 -4.90 13.41
C PRO A 49 7.06 -6.10 13.33
N HIS A 50 6.38 -6.44 14.44
CA HIS A 50 5.36 -7.49 14.43
C HIS A 50 4.14 -7.10 13.60
N THR A 51 3.64 -5.86 13.73
CA THR A 51 2.54 -5.34 12.91
C THR A 51 2.87 -5.39 11.42
N LEU A 52 4.10 -5.04 11.03
CA LEU A 52 4.54 -5.16 9.63
C LEU A 52 4.54 -6.61 9.12
N ARG A 53 4.90 -7.57 9.99
CA ARG A 53 4.84 -9.01 9.65
C ARG A 53 3.41 -9.52 9.53
N GLU A 54 2.51 -9.09 10.42
CA GLU A 54 1.09 -9.46 10.37
C GLU A 54 0.44 -8.96 9.08
N ILE A 55 0.65 -7.68 8.72
CA ILE A 55 0.15 -7.11 7.46
C ILE A 55 0.68 -7.90 6.27
N LYS A 56 1.99 -8.20 6.26
CA LYS A 56 2.61 -8.99 5.20
C LYS A 56 1.95 -10.38 5.10
N HIS A 57 1.81 -11.07 6.23
CA HIS A 57 1.24 -12.41 6.28
C HIS A 57 -0.22 -12.42 5.82
N PHE A 58 -1.02 -11.44 6.23
CA PHE A 58 -2.40 -11.29 5.77
C PHE A 58 -2.48 -11.25 4.25
N PHE A 59 -1.70 -10.38 3.60
CA PHE A 59 -1.73 -10.25 2.14
C PHE A 59 -1.11 -11.44 1.40
N GLU A 60 -0.21 -12.20 2.02
CA GLU A 60 0.25 -13.47 1.44
C GLU A 60 -0.86 -14.52 1.35
N ARG A 61 -1.80 -14.52 2.30
CA ARG A 61 -2.77 -15.62 2.46
C ARG A 61 -4.20 -15.29 2.05
N TYR A 62 -4.60 -14.03 2.04
CA TYR A 62 -6.02 -13.65 1.93
C TYR A 62 -6.75 -14.12 0.66
N LYS A 63 -6.00 -14.52 -0.38
CA LYS A 63 -6.52 -14.96 -1.68
C LYS A 63 -6.30 -16.44 -1.99
N GLU A 64 -5.74 -17.21 -1.06
CA GLU A 64 -5.43 -18.63 -1.29
C GLU A 64 -6.69 -19.43 -1.68
N LEU A 65 -7.83 -19.17 -1.03
CA LEU A 65 -9.11 -19.83 -1.34
C LEU A 65 -9.68 -19.46 -2.72
N GLU A 66 -9.22 -18.36 -3.32
CA GLU A 66 -9.63 -17.94 -4.67
C GLU A 66 -8.78 -18.58 -5.78
N ASN A 67 -7.87 -19.50 -5.44
CA ASN A 67 -6.86 -20.05 -6.35
C ASN A 67 -6.02 -18.95 -7.04
N LYS A 68 -5.76 -17.86 -6.32
CA LYS A 68 -4.89 -16.76 -6.77
C LYS A 68 -3.61 -16.77 -5.96
N GLU A 69 -2.49 -16.57 -6.64
CA GLU A 69 -1.19 -16.47 -6.00
C GLU A 69 -0.86 -15.00 -5.75
N THR A 70 -0.31 -14.73 -4.55
CA THR A 70 0.12 -13.39 -4.17
C THR A 70 1.59 -13.42 -3.81
N THR A 71 2.40 -12.60 -4.49
CA THR A 71 3.82 -12.44 -4.19
C THR A 71 4.05 -11.07 -3.56
N ILE A 72 4.65 -11.05 -2.37
CA ILE A 72 5.04 -9.80 -1.72
C ILE A 72 6.42 -9.40 -2.23
N ILE A 73 6.49 -8.22 -2.86
CA ILE A 73 7.76 -7.64 -3.31
C ILE A 73 8.48 -6.98 -2.13
N GLY A 74 7.72 -6.29 -1.28
CA GLY A 74 8.26 -5.66 -0.07
C GLY A 74 7.59 -4.35 0.27
N TRP A 75 8.26 -3.62 1.16
CA TRP A 75 7.85 -2.30 1.63
C TRP A 75 8.67 -1.21 0.95
N GLU A 76 8.02 -0.11 0.62
CA GLU A 76 8.68 1.11 0.15
C GLU A 76 8.36 2.30 1.07
N GLY A 77 9.31 3.22 1.15
CA GLY A 77 9.23 4.39 2.01
C GLY A 77 8.26 5.47 1.53
N ARG A 78 8.12 6.50 2.38
CA ARG A 78 7.20 7.63 2.19
C ARG A 78 7.34 8.33 0.83
N ASP A 79 8.56 8.55 0.37
CA ASP A 79 8.82 9.28 -0.88
C ASP A 79 8.27 8.54 -2.10
N VAL A 80 8.40 7.21 -2.13
CA VAL A 80 7.86 6.39 -3.21
C VAL A 80 6.34 6.41 -3.17
N ALA A 81 5.75 6.35 -1.96
CA ALA A 81 4.31 6.43 -1.76
C ALA A 81 3.71 7.75 -2.25
N LEU A 82 4.33 8.89 -1.90
CA LEU A 82 3.90 10.20 -2.36
C LEU A 82 3.97 10.34 -3.90
N LYS A 83 5.05 9.83 -4.51
CA LYS A 83 5.19 9.80 -5.99
C LYS A 83 4.09 8.96 -6.64
N LEU A 84 3.78 7.80 -6.07
CA LEU A 84 2.71 6.93 -6.57
C LEU A 84 1.35 7.65 -6.49
N ILE A 85 1.01 8.25 -5.34
CA ILE A 85 -0.23 9.00 -5.17
C ILE A 85 -0.34 10.11 -6.22
N LYS A 86 0.72 10.89 -6.39
CA LYS A 86 0.72 11.96 -7.40
C LYS A 86 0.48 11.41 -8.80
N SER A 87 1.14 10.30 -9.15
CA SER A 87 0.91 9.62 -10.43
C SER A 87 -0.54 9.14 -10.60
N CYS A 88 -1.17 8.64 -9.53
CA CYS A 88 -2.56 8.19 -9.53
C CYS A 88 -3.51 9.39 -9.73
N GLN A 89 -3.27 10.49 -9.03
CA GLN A 89 -4.05 11.72 -9.15
C GLN A 89 -3.96 12.31 -10.57
N ASP A 90 -2.76 12.33 -11.15
CA ASP A 90 -2.55 12.85 -12.52
C ASP A 90 -3.25 11.96 -13.56
N ARG A 91 -3.20 10.62 -13.39
CA ARG A 91 -3.95 9.70 -14.25
C ARG A 91 -5.46 9.90 -14.12
N PHE A 92 -5.97 10.06 -12.89
CA PHE A 92 -7.40 10.29 -12.66
C PHE A 92 -7.89 11.57 -13.32
N LYS A 93 -7.11 12.67 -13.24
CA LYS A 93 -7.42 13.92 -13.94
C LYS A 93 -7.40 13.78 -15.47
N LYS A 94 -6.49 12.96 -16.00
CA LYS A 94 -6.36 12.73 -17.45
C LYS A 94 -7.49 11.88 -18.02
N TYR A 95 -7.99 10.93 -17.23
CA TYR A 95 -9.08 10.03 -17.60
C TYR A 95 -10.23 10.18 -16.59
N PRO A 96 -10.95 11.32 -16.60
CA PRO A 96 -12.11 11.48 -15.73
C PRO A 96 -13.10 10.35 -16.04
N VAL A 97 -13.57 9.70 -14.99
CA VAL A 97 -14.60 8.66 -15.11
C VAL A 97 -15.86 9.35 -15.61
N ALA A 98 -16.40 8.92 -16.75
CA ALA A 98 -17.70 9.41 -17.21
C ALA A 98 -18.76 8.97 -16.19
N GLU A 99 -19.60 9.91 -15.75
CA GLU A 99 -20.76 9.64 -14.89
C GLU A 99 -21.82 8.79 -15.60
#